data_AF-A0A511F773-F1
#
_entry.id   AF-A0A511F773-F1
#
_cell.length_a   1.000
_cell.length_b   1.000
_cell.length_c   1.000
_cell.angle_alpha   90.00
_cell.angle_beta   90.00
_cell.angle_gamma   90.00
#
_symmetry.space_group_name_H-M   'P 1'
#
loop_
_entity.id
_entity.type
_entity.pdbx_description
1 polymer ?
#
loop_
_entity_poly.entity_id
_entity_poly.type
_entity_poly.pdbx_seq_one_letter_code
_entity_poly.pdbx_strand_id
1 'polypeptide(L)'
;MTTHGRRARAAAVLALVLAALTACVGIPTSGPVGIGVEGTNDQGAVEPLGDPPPQDGTPEDIVRGFLGASAAGFSRDTTSSETGDDFRNAREYLSGEARRSWSPRDRVVVYATASSPDIVLKEPSQVAVNVRVAARVDDEGRYAEAGPDAEEQLVFDLVQDSGGQWRISGLEDGVVLSEPNFEAIYRSATLYFLSQDGTFLVPETRWFPLRNLATSIVRALIAGPSDWLRDAVRSAVPEGASLQPDAVSVDEDGVAAVSLAAGGLPAEPEDRALMQAQLEASLRIARVRTVEVTAGGVPLGAEAADLERGQDWGGALEALQGDTLVQLVQGSLVPVEDVQPLTGLDARDPARDGSGSLRVVLSGPDRLVTVPVAGQPSRTLLQASALAAPSVDRLGWVWTASPDHGGALTAVDVDGTSVAVESDWLQGRTVRSVRVARDATRVAVVSDGTDGVRVDVASIVRDDSGTPQVLGVASRTGVTLVDATRVVWVDENTLGVLGRSGSTTTAVYHLVPLSGQAQTRSAIVDSVDIAGGKGETELYVATSEGELFGRSGSSWEPVGREPAGEAVRDPGFAG
;
A
#
# COMPACT_ATOMS: atom_id res chain seq x y z
N MET A 1 57.00 20.16 87.74
CA MET A 1 57.07 19.18 86.63
C MET A 1 55.74 19.16 85.89
N THR A 2 55.43 20.14 85.02
CA THR A 2 54.11 20.22 84.33
C THR A 2 54.12 21.03 83.02
N THR A 3 55.25 21.15 82.30
CA THR A 3 55.33 21.98 81.09
C THR A 3 55.70 21.26 79.79
N HIS A 4 56.08 19.97 79.84
CA HIS A 4 56.49 19.22 78.63
C HIS A 4 55.32 18.50 77.92
N GLY A 5 54.21 18.22 78.60
CA GLY A 5 53.06 17.51 77.99
C GLY A 5 52.17 18.38 77.07
N ARG A 6 52.16 19.71 77.24
CA ARG A 6 51.32 20.62 76.43
C ARG A 6 51.90 20.93 75.05
N ARG A 7 53.23 20.99 74.91
CA ARG A 7 53.91 21.26 73.62
C ARG A 7 53.87 20.06 72.68
N ALA A 8 54.00 18.84 73.21
CA ALA A 8 53.89 17.61 72.42
C ALA A 8 52.47 17.37 71.87
N ARG A 9 51.42 17.71 72.64
CA ARG A 9 50.02 17.61 72.19
C ARG A 9 49.66 18.66 71.13
N ALA A 10 50.18 19.88 71.24
CA ALA A 10 49.97 20.91 70.23
C ALA A 10 50.66 20.58 68.89
N ALA A 11 51.88 20.01 68.96
CA ALA A 11 52.60 19.56 67.76
C ALA A 11 51.91 18.37 67.07
N ALA A 12 51.36 17.42 67.84
CA ALA A 12 50.62 16.28 67.30
C ALA A 12 49.30 16.70 66.63
N VAL A 13 48.56 17.65 67.22
CA VAL A 13 47.32 18.18 66.63
C VAL A 13 47.61 18.99 65.36
N LEU A 14 48.67 19.79 65.36
CA LEU A 14 49.06 20.56 64.17
C LEU A 14 49.51 19.64 63.02
N ALA A 15 50.25 18.57 63.32
CA ALA A 15 50.64 17.58 62.33
C ALA A 15 49.44 16.81 61.75
N LEU A 16 48.42 16.51 62.59
CA LEU A 16 47.19 15.85 62.14
C LEU A 16 46.33 16.77 61.26
N VAL A 17 46.26 18.07 61.58
CA VAL A 17 45.52 19.07 60.79
C VAL A 17 46.22 19.33 59.45
N LEU A 18 47.55 19.39 59.43
CA LEU A 18 48.32 19.55 58.19
C LEU A 18 48.23 18.32 57.27
N ALA A 19 48.11 17.11 57.83
CA ALA A 19 47.89 15.88 57.05
C ALA A 19 46.47 15.78 56.47
N ALA A 20 45.47 16.38 57.10
CA ALA A 20 44.10 16.41 56.58
C ALA A 20 43.92 17.41 55.41
N LEU A 21 44.81 18.39 55.27
CA LEU A 21 44.76 19.42 54.21
C LEU A 21 45.41 18.99 52.88
N THR A 22 46.07 17.84 52.81
CA THR A 22 46.62 17.27 51.56
C THR A 22 45.75 16.20 50.94
N ALA A 23 44.59 15.89 51.53
CA ALA A 23 43.58 14.99 50.97
C ALA A 23 42.67 15.71 49.95
N CYS A 24 43.27 16.44 49.02
CA CYS A 24 42.57 16.80 47.78
C CYS A 24 42.72 15.62 46.83
N VAL A 25 41.67 14.82 46.67
CA VAL A 25 41.57 13.87 45.57
C VAL A 25 41.54 14.68 44.28
N GLY A 26 42.67 14.77 43.60
CA GLY A 26 42.77 15.31 42.25
C GLY A 26 42.15 14.32 41.28
N ILE A 27 41.01 14.67 40.69
CA ILE A 27 40.45 13.92 39.56
C ILE A 27 41.47 14.01 38.42
N PRO A 28 41.91 12.87 37.83
CA PRO A 28 42.82 12.90 36.69
C PRO A 28 42.14 13.63 35.52
N THR A 29 42.71 14.75 35.08
CA THR A 29 42.20 15.50 33.91
C THR A 29 42.75 14.98 32.58
N SER A 30 43.54 13.90 32.62
CA SER A 30 44.06 13.23 31.43
C SER A 30 44.25 11.74 31.69
N GLY A 31 43.71 10.94 30.78
CA GLY A 31 43.85 9.49 30.67
C GLY A 31 43.66 9.11 29.20
N PRO A 32 44.10 7.91 28.77
CA PRO A 32 43.82 7.46 27.41
C PRO A 32 42.31 7.47 27.16
N VAL A 33 41.89 8.00 26.00
CA VAL A 33 40.51 7.90 25.55
C VAL A 33 40.17 6.42 25.41
N GLY A 34 39.40 5.89 26.35
CA GLY A 34 38.71 4.63 26.12
C GLY A 34 37.63 4.89 25.07
N ILE A 35 37.54 4.04 24.06
CA ILE A 35 36.32 3.94 23.26
C ILE A 35 35.24 3.55 24.28
N GLY A 36 34.35 4.48 24.59
CA GLY A 36 33.14 4.11 25.28
C GLY A 36 32.48 3.05 24.40
N VAL A 37 32.23 1.86 24.95
CA VAL A 37 31.07 1.12 24.45
C VAL A 37 29.93 2.12 24.58
N GLU A 38 29.45 2.62 23.44
CA GLU A 38 28.09 3.15 23.39
C GLU A 38 27.24 2.02 23.96
N GLY A 39 26.90 2.14 25.25
CA GLY A 39 25.69 1.50 25.72
C GLY A 39 24.66 2.06 24.78
N THR A 40 24.14 1.20 23.91
CA THR A 40 23.01 1.53 23.06
C THR A 40 22.00 2.14 24.01
N ASN A 41 21.78 3.45 23.87
CA ASN A 41 20.62 4.11 24.45
C ASN A 41 19.41 3.68 23.62
N ASP A 42 19.26 2.37 23.42
CA ASP A 42 17.97 1.76 23.19
C ASP A 42 17.34 1.74 24.57
N GLN A 43 16.93 2.92 25.06
CA GLN A 43 15.81 2.96 26.00
C GLN A 43 14.67 2.37 25.17
N GLY A 44 14.51 1.04 25.27
CA GLY A 44 13.42 0.33 24.64
C GLY A 44 12.17 1.15 24.87
N ALA A 45 11.43 1.42 23.78
CA ALA A 45 10.22 2.21 23.86
C ALA A 45 9.42 1.73 25.08
N VAL A 46 8.95 2.66 25.93
CA VAL A 46 8.06 2.28 27.04
C VAL A 46 6.82 1.69 26.40
N GLU A 47 6.73 0.37 26.46
CA GLU A 47 5.66 -0.38 25.81
C GLU A 47 4.48 -0.50 26.76
N PRO A 48 3.30 0.01 26.37
CA PRO A 48 2.12 -0.14 27.19
C PRO A 48 1.72 -1.62 27.21
N LEU A 49 1.96 -2.29 28.33
CA LEU A 49 1.30 -3.56 28.63
C LEU A 49 -0.17 -3.25 28.93
N GLY A 50 -1.08 -4.03 28.33
CA GLY A 50 -2.51 -3.89 28.63
C GLY A 50 -2.79 -4.11 30.11
N ASP A 51 -3.67 -3.34 30.73
CA ASP A 51 -4.01 -3.53 32.14
C ASP A 51 -4.77 -4.85 32.36
N PRO A 52 -4.55 -5.58 33.47
CA PRO A 52 -5.37 -6.74 33.83
C PRO A 52 -6.82 -6.34 34.13
N PRO A 53 -7.78 -7.28 34.12
CA PRO A 53 -9.17 -6.98 34.42
C PRO A 53 -9.34 -6.27 35.76
N PRO A 54 -10.07 -5.13 35.82
CA PRO A 54 -10.29 -4.42 37.08
C PRO A 54 -11.08 -5.30 38.06
N GLN A 55 -10.73 -5.21 39.34
CA GLN A 55 -11.53 -5.82 40.40
C GLN A 55 -12.84 -5.06 40.57
N ASP A 56 -13.93 -5.81 40.72
CA ASP A 56 -15.30 -5.29 40.90
C ASP A 56 -15.76 -4.33 39.79
N GLY A 57 -15.14 -4.42 38.60
CA GLY A 57 -15.51 -3.63 37.43
C GLY A 57 -16.91 -3.96 36.92
N THR A 58 -17.61 -2.96 36.39
CA THR A 58 -18.89 -3.17 35.70
C THR A 58 -18.68 -3.96 34.40
N PRO A 59 -19.73 -4.59 33.81
CA PRO A 59 -19.62 -5.23 32.50
C PRO A 59 -18.98 -4.31 31.44
N GLU A 60 -19.33 -3.03 31.43
CA GLU A 60 -18.79 -2.03 30.54
C GLU A 60 -17.30 -1.75 30.81
N ASP A 61 -16.86 -1.75 32.07
CA ASP A 61 -15.45 -1.61 32.43
C ASP A 61 -14.62 -2.82 31.99
N ILE A 62 -15.18 -4.03 32.08
CA ILE A 62 -14.53 -5.25 31.59
C ILE A 62 -14.36 -5.18 30.07
N VAL A 63 -15.40 -4.79 29.32
CA VAL A 63 -15.27 -4.66 27.86
C VAL A 63 -14.30 -3.54 27.48
N ARG A 64 -14.36 -2.38 28.15
CA ARG A 64 -13.41 -1.28 27.89
C ARG A 64 -11.96 -1.68 28.15
N GLY A 65 -11.71 -2.37 29.27
CA GLY A 65 -10.39 -2.90 29.60
C GLY A 65 -9.92 -3.96 28.60
N PHE A 66 -10.82 -4.84 28.15
CA PHE A 66 -10.53 -5.83 27.11
C PHE A 66 -10.12 -5.18 25.78
N LEU A 67 -10.82 -4.13 25.32
CA LEU A 67 -10.44 -3.40 24.10
C LEU A 67 -9.03 -2.79 24.23
N GLY A 68 -8.73 -2.17 25.38
CA GLY A 68 -7.40 -1.62 25.67
C GLY A 68 -6.30 -2.69 25.73
N ALA A 69 -6.56 -3.79 26.44
CA ALA A 69 -5.63 -4.90 26.56
C ALA A 69 -5.40 -5.64 25.23
N SER A 70 -6.43 -5.72 24.39
CA SER A 70 -6.33 -6.29 23.05
C SER A 70 -5.46 -5.42 22.15
N ALA A 71 -5.62 -4.10 22.20
CA ALA A 71 -4.76 -3.19 21.44
C ALA A 71 -3.28 -3.30 21.83
N ALA A 72 -3.01 -3.47 23.13
CA ALA A 72 -1.67 -3.70 23.66
C ALA A 72 -1.09 -5.09 23.34
N GLY A 73 -1.93 -6.06 22.96
CA GLY A 73 -1.51 -7.44 22.70
C GLY A 73 -0.58 -7.60 21.50
N PHE A 74 -0.50 -6.60 20.62
CA PHE A 74 0.48 -6.54 19.52
C PHE A 74 1.79 -5.84 19.90
N SER A 75 1.98 -5.45 21.17
CA SER A 75 3.20 -4.80 21.62
C SER A 75 4.43 -5.70 21.44
N ARG A 76 5.57 -5.04 21.31
CA ARG A 76 6.87 -5.57 20.88
C ARG A 76 7.68 -6.26 21.98
N ASP A 77 7.06 -6.76 23.06
CA ASP A 77 7.81 -7.37 24.16
C ASP A 77 8.60 -8.59 23.67
N THR A 78 9.92 -8.39 23.62
CA THR A 78 10.94 -9.36 23.19
C THR A 78 11.50 -10.16 24.36
N THR A 79 11.05 -9.89 25.59
CA THR A 79 11.59 -10.54 26.80
C THR A 79 10.90 -11.85 27.14
N SER A 80 9.73 -12.13 26.57
CA SER A 80 9.13 -13.46 26.63
C SER A 80 9.71 -14.35 25.53
N SER A 81 10.71 -15.13 25.91
CA SER A 81 11.22 -16.28 25.13
C SER A 81 10.19 -17.41 24.98
N GLU A 82 8.95 -17.22 25.44
CA GLU A 82 7.86 -18.16 25.25
C GLU A 82 7.10 -17.81 23.96
N THR A 83 7.29 -18.67 22.97
CA THR A 83 6.52 -18.69 21.73
C THR A 83 5.02 -18.71 22.05
N GLY A 84 4.30 -17.61 21.81
CA GLY A 84 2.85 -17.64 21.64
C GLY A 84 1.96 -16.91 22.65
N ASP A 85 2.49 -16.12 23.59
CA ASP A 85 1.64 -15.40 24.57
C ASP A 85 1.35 -13.93 24.21
N ASP A 86 1.19 -13.65 22.92
CA ASP A 86 0.61 -12.39 22.48
C ASP A 86 -0.83 -12.34 23.02
N PHE A 87 -1.28 -11.18 23.48
CA PHE A 87 -2.61 -10.99 24.06
C PHE A 87 -2.86 -11.65 25.43
N ARG A 88 -1.82 -12.07 26.18
CA ARG A 88 -1.97 -12.66 27.53
C ARG A 88 -2.96 -11.91 28.42
N ASN A 89 -2.75 -10.60 28.56
CA ASN A 89 -3.59 -9.75 29.42
C ASN A 89 -5.02 -9.63 28.88
N ALA A 90 -5.22 -9.59 27.56
CA ALA A 90 -6.57 -9.59 26.97
C ALA A 90 -7.30 -10.91 27.26
N ARG A 91 -6.60 -12.05 27.21
CA ARG A 91 -7.17 -13.36 27.55
C ARG A 91 -7.62 -13.48 29.02
N GLU A 92 -7.05 -12.68 29.92
CA GLU A 92 -7.48 -12.65 31.32
C GLU A 92 -8.90 -12.08 31.49
N TYR A 93 -9.36 -11.21 30.58
CA TYR A 93 -10.75 -10.70 30.56
C TYR A 93 -11.76 -11.75 30.10
N LEU A 94 -11.31 -12.77 29.37
CA LEU A 94 -12.15 -13.83 28.81
C LEU A 94 -12.40 -14.95 29.83
N SER A 95 -13.41 -15.79 29.60
CA SER A 95 -13.77 -16.95 30.42
C SER A 95 -14.18 -18.14 29.55
N GLY A 96 -14.18 -19.33 30.15
CA GLY A 96 -14.69 -20.54 29.50
C GLY A 96 -14.02 -20.84 28.15
N GLU A 97 -14.86 -21.11 27.15
CA GLU A 97 -14.40 -21.41 25.78
C GLU A 97 -13.80 -20.19 25.09
N ALA A 98 -14.41 -19.01 25.23
CA ALA A 98 -13.93 -17.77 24.62
C ALA A 98 -12.44 -17.51 24.92
N ARG A 99 -11.97 -17.78 26.15
CA ARG A 99 -10.55 -17.61 26.49
C ARG A 99 -9.61 -18.48 25.65
N ARG A 100 -10.05 -19.69 25.29
CA ARG A 100 -9.25 -20.70 24.60
C ARG A 100 -9.32 -20.58 23.09
N SER A 101 -10.50 -20.29 22.56
CA SER A 101 -10.76 -20.28 21.11
C SER A 101 -10.59 -18.92 20.47
N TRP A 102 -10.60 -17.82 21.24
CA TRP A 102 -10.51 -16.47 20.66
C TRP A 102 -9.20 -16.26 19.88
N SER A 103 -9.35 -15.86 18.64
CA SER A 103 -8.30 -15.61 17.66
C SER A 103 -8.17 -14.11 17.39
N PRO A 104 -7.23 -13.40 18.05
CA PRO A 104 -7.08 -11.95 17.91
C PRO A 104 -6.59 -11.50 16.52
N ARG A 105 -6.10 -12.43 15.70
CA ARG A 105 -5.49 -12.14 14.39
C ARG A 105 -6.42 -12.40 13.21
N ASP A 106 -7.61 -12.94 13.45
CA ASP A 106 -8.54 -13.30 12.37
C ASP A 106 -9.05 -12.07 11.62
N ARG A 107 -9.13 -10.92 12.31
CA ARG A 107 -9.43 -9.63 11.71
C ARG A 107 -9.03 -8.45 12.60
N VAL A 108 -8.86 -7.29 11.99
CA VAL A 108 -8.72 -6.00 12.67
C VAL A 108 -9.79 -5.05 12.18
N VAL A 109 -10.57 -4.48 13.10
CA VAL A 109 -11.48 -3.37 12.82
C VAL A 109 -10.80 -2.08 13.26
N VAL A 110 -10.55 -1.18 12.31
CA VAL A 110 -9.92 0.11 12.57
C VAL A 110 -11.01 1.17 12.64
N TYR A 111 -11.09 1.91 13.75
CA TYR A 111 -12.04 3.02 13.89
C TYR A 111 -11.35 4.38 13.74
N ALA A 112 -12.11 5.35 13.21
CA ALA A 112 -11.59 6.66 12.84
C ALA A 112 -11.11 7.47 14.06
N THR A 113 -10.00 8.21 13.90
CA THR A 113 -9.40 9.04 14.95
C THR A 113 -10.37 10.05 15.58
N ALA A 114 -11.32 10.57 14.80
CA ALA A 114 -12.33 11.54 15.27
C ALA A 114 -13.51 10.89 16.01
N SER A 115 -13.44 9.60 16.32
CA SER A 115 -14.47 8.82 17.01
C SER A 115 -13.90 7.97 18.13
N SER A 116 -14.77 7.53 19.03
CA SER A 116 -14.45 6.56 20.08
C SER A 116 -15.52 5.45 20.06
N PRO A 117 -15.17 4.20 20.41
CA PRO A 117 -16.15 3.15 20.57
C PRO A 117 -17.22 3.55 21.59
N ASP A 118 -18.49 3.47 21.20
CA ASP A 118 -19.64 3.70 22.07
C ASP A 118 -20.02 2.39 22.77
N ILE A 119 -19.78 2.31 24.08
CA ILE A 119 -19.96 1.10 24.88
C ILE A 119 -21.28 1.22 25.65
N VAL A 120 -22.21 0.33 25.37
CA VAL A 120 -23.58 0.37 25.91
C VAL A 120 -23.97 -0.98 26.49
N LEU A 121 -24.41 -1.00 27.75
CA LEU A 121 -25.05 -2.16 28.36
C LEU A 121 -26.43 -2.37 27.73
N LYS A 122 -26.65 -3.53 27.11
CA LYS A 122 -27.93 -3.90 26.48
C LYS A 122 -28.81 -4.68 27.45
N GLU A 123 -28.21 -5.69 28.09
CA GLU A 123 -28.82 -6.53 29.10
C GLU A 123 -27.85 -6.67 30.29
N PRO A 124 -28.28 -7.13 31.48
CA PRO A 124 -27.41 -7.22 32.66
C PRO A 124 -26.09 -8.00 32.44
N SER A 125 -26.03 -8.86 31.43
CA SER A 125 -24.89 -9.70 31.07
C SER A 125 -24.47 -9.54 29.60
N GLN A 126 -24.85 -8.44 28.94
CA GLN A 126 -24.50 -8.22 27.53
C GLN A 126 -24.16 -6.74 27.27
N VAL A 127 -23.01 -6.52 26.66
CA VAL A 127 -22.51 -5.20 26.28
C VAL A 127 -22.37 -5.15 24.76
N ALA A 128 -22.84 -4.07 24.15
CA ALA A 128 -22.62 -3.77 22.75
C ALA A 128 -21.62 -2.62 22.61
N VAL A 129 -20.72 -2.72 21.64
CA VAL A 129 -19.76 -1.68 21.28
C VAL A 129 -20.03 -1.25 19.84
N ASN A 130 -20.45 -0.01 19.65
CA ASN A 130 -20.64 0.56 18.32
C ASN A 130 -19.38 1.32 17.91
N VAL A 131 -18.84 1.03 16.74
CA VAL A 131 -17.67 1.71 16.19
C VAL A 131 -17.97 2.28 14.81
N ARG A 132 -17.47 3.49 14.56
CA ARG A 132 -17.40 4.04 13.21
C ARG A 132 -16.15 3.51 12.52
N VAL A 133 -16.35 2.61 11.57
CA VAL A 133 -15.27 1.87 10.93
C VAL A 133 -14.61 2.75 9.87
N ALA A 134 -13.30 2.90 9.99
CA ALA A 134 -12.46 3.51 8.97
C ALA A 134 -11.91 2.46 8.00
N ALA A 135 -11.57 1.27 8.51
CA ALA A 135 -11.09 0.16 7.68
C ALA A 135 -11.20 -1.19 8.38
N ARG A 136 -11.06 -2.26 7.58
CA ARG A 136 -10.91 -3.64 8.07
C ARG A 136 -9.66 -4.26 7.48
N VAL A 137 -9.00 -5.11 8.26
CA VAL A 137 -7.90 -5.96 7.81
C VAL A 137 -8.25 -7.41 8.12
N ASP A 138 -8.20 -8.29 7.13
CA ASP A 138 -8.39 -9.74 7.33
C ASP A 138 -7.11 -10.43 7.84
N ASP A 139 -7.18 -11.73 8.09
CA ASP A 139 -6.07 -12.56 8.57
C ASP A 139 -4.94 -12.74 7.55
N GLU A 140 -5.23 -12.57 6.25
CA GLU A 140 -4.21 -12.50 5.21
C GLU A 140 -3.58 -11.11 5.05
N GLY A 141 -4.04 -10.11 5.80
CA GLY A 141 -3.53 -8.74 5.78
C GLY A 141 -4.15 -7.87 4.67
N ARG A 142 -5.27 -8.25 4.06
CA ARG A 142 -5.95 -7.41 3.07
C ARG A 142 -6.67 -6.27 3.74
N TYR A 143 -6.39 -5.07 3.29
CA TYR A 143 -7.01 -3.86 3.80
C TYR A 143 -8.22 -3.47 2.95
N ALA A 144 -9.36 -3.27 3.60
CA ALA A 144 -10.55 -2.72 2.99
C ALA A 144 -10.91 -1.39 3.67
N GLU A 145 -10.80 -0.29 2.92
CA GLU A 145 -11.31 1.02 3.35
C GLU A 145 -12.82 0.93 3.54
N ALA A 146 -13.33 1.54 4.60
CA ALA A 146 -14.76 1.62 4.86
C ALA A 146 -15.33 2.97 4.43
N GLY A 147 -16.60 2.97 3.98
CA GLY A 147 -17.29 4.21 3.63
C GLY A 147 -17.47 5.14 4.84
N PRO A 148 -17.74 6.44 4.63
CA PRO A 148 -17.79 7.45 5.70
C PRO A 148 -18.83 7.18 6.80
N ASP A 149 -19.93 6.49 6.45
CA ASP A 149 -21.02 6.13 7.36
C ASP A 149 -20.98 4.66 7.79
N ALA A 150 -19.86 3.96 7.55
CA ALA A 150 -19.73 2.57 7.93
C ALA A 150 -19.66 2.43 9.46
N GLU A 151 -20.59 1.68 10.01
CA GLU A 151 -20.63 1.34 11.43
C GLU A 151 -20.63 -0.17 11.62
N GLU A 152 -20.07 -0.62 12.74
CA GLU A 152 -20.09 -2.01 13.16
C GLU A 152 -20.44 -2.09 14.63
N GLN A 153 -21.31 -3.04 14.98
CA GLN A 153 -21.70 -3.32 16.35
C GLN A 153 -21.10 -4.66 16.76
N LEU A 154 -20.24 -4.62 17.78
CA LEU A 154 -19.63 -5.80 18.38
C LEU A 154 -20.40 -6.15 19.65
N VAL A 155 -20.79 -7.42 19.81
CA VAL A 155 -21.56 -7.90 20.96
C VAL A 155 -20.68 -8.77 21.83
N PHE A 156 -20.71 -8.49 23.14
CA PHE A 156 -19.96 -9.21 24.16
C PHE A 156 -20.94 -9.78 25.19
N ASP A 157 -20.93 -11.10 25.35
CA ASP A 157 -21.69 -11.79 26.38
C ASP A 157 -20.80 -11.98 27.62
N LEU A 158 -21.31 -11.68 28.80
CA LEU A 158 -20.54 -11.72 30.04
C LEU A 158 -21.12 -12.70 31.06
N VAL A 159 -20.26 -13.25 31.91
CA VAL A 159 -20.62 -14.08 33.06
C VAL A 159 -19.81 -13.65 34.28
N GLN A 160 -20.33 -13.95 35.47
CA GLN A 160 -19.54 -13.83 36.70
C GLN A 160 -18.79 -15.13 36.97
N ASP A 161 -17.51 -15.02 37.32
CA ASP A 161 -16.72 -16.16 37.79
C ASP A 161 -17.08 -16.53 39.25
N SER A 162 -16.40 -17.55 39.81
CA SER A 162 -16.64 -18.01 41.17
C SER A 162 -16.32 -16.96 42.25
N GLY A 163 -15.56 -15.93 41.92
CA GLY A 163 -15.26 -14.78 42.78
C GLY A 163 -16.25 -13.63 42.62
N GLY A 164 -17.31 -13.80 41.82
CA GLY A 164 -18.29 -12.75 41.52
C GLY A 164 -17.77 -11.71 40.53
N GLN A 165 -16.63 -11.95 39.87
CA GLN A 165 -16.01 -11.00 38.95
C GLN A 165 -16.52 -11.21 37.53
N TRP A 166 -16.85 -10.12 36.83
CA TRP A 166 -17.30 -10.20 35.44
C TRP A 166 -16.17 -10.60 34.49
N ARG A 167 -16.48 -11.49 33.55
CA ARG A 167 -15.61 -11.94 32.45
C ARG A 167 -16.42 -12.09 31.17
N ILE A 168 -15.76 -11.88 30.03
CA ILE A 168 -16.37 -12.08 28.70
C ILE A 168 -16.42 -13.59 28.43
N SER A 169 -17.58 -14.08 28.03
CA SER A 169 -17.87 -15.50 27.75
C SER A 169 -18.19 -15.78 26.28
N GLY A 170 -18.57 -14.75 25.53
CA GLY A 170 -18.83 -14.80 24.10
C GLY A 170 -18.43 -13.48 23.43
N LEU A 171 -17.75 -13.58 22.30
CA LEU A 171 -17.30 -12.48 21.46
C LEU A 171 -16.96 -13.00 20.06
N GLU A 172 -16.91 -12.09 19.08
CA GLU A 172 -16.35 -12.38 17.75
C GLU A 172 -14.82 -12.33 17.79
N ASP A 173 -14.18 -13.05 16.87
CA ASP A 173 -12.73 -13.04 16.70
C ASP A 173 -12.21 -11.70 16.16
N GLY A 174 -10.91 -11.48 16.38
CA GLY A 174 -10.22 -10.26 16.01
C GLY A 174 -10.14 -9.19 17.09
N VAL A 175 -9.69 -8.01 16.67
CA VAL A 175 -9.38 -6.86 17.53
C VAL A 175 -9.93 -5.55 16.97
N VAL A 176 -10.12 -4.58 17.86
CA VAL A 176 -10.53 -3.22 17.50
C VAL A 176 -9.40 -2.27 17.84
N LEU A 177 -8.93 -1.51 16.85
CA LEU A 177 -7.84 -0.55 17.01
C LEU A 177 -8.30 0.84 16.60
N SER A 178 -7.83 1.86 17.32
CA SER A 178 -7.84 3.20 16.78
C SER A 178 -6.90 3.26 15.59
N GLU A 179 -7.22 4.09 14.61
CA GLU A 179 -6.34 4.36 13.47
C GLU A 179 -4.89 4.72 13.87
N PRO A 180 -4.61 5.59 14.86
CA PRO A 180 -3.24 5.84 15.29
C PRO A 180 -2.54 4.61 15.90
N ASN A 181 -3.27 3.75 16.61
CA ASN A 181 -2.69 2.51 17.15
C ASN A 181 -2.40 1.51 16.02
N PHE A 182 -3.30 1.40 15.04
CA PHE A 182 -3.09 0.57 13.87
C PHE A 182 -1.83 1.02 13.11
N GLU A 183 -1.68 2.31 12.84
CA GLU A 183 -0.49 2.88 12.21
C GLU A 183 0.78 2.76 13.05
N ALA A 184 0.69 2.65 14.37
CA ALA A 184 1.85 2.41 15.23
C ALA A 184 2.34 0.96 15.15
N ILE A 185 1.43 0.01 14.93
CA ILE A 185 1.67 -1.44 15.12
C ILE A 185 1.81 -2.17 13.78
N TYR A 186 1.09 -1.74 12.75
CA TYR A 186 1.06 -2.36 11.43
C TYR A 186 1.84 -1.56 10.40
N ARG A 187 2.34 -2.23 9.37
CA ARG A 187 2.87 -1.59 8.16
C ARG A 187 2.31 -2.31 6.94
N SER A 188 2.06 -1.53 5.90
CA SER A 188 1.88 -2.08 4.56
C SER A 188 3.21 -2.65 4.04
N ALA A 189 3.12 -3.74 3.31
CA ALA A 189 4.21 -4.36 2.57
C ALA A 189 3.69 -4.81 1.21
N THR A 190 4.49 -4.55 0.17
CA THR A 190 4.18 -4.97 -1.19
C THR A 190 4.73 -6.36 -1.43
N LEU A 191 3.83 -7.32 -1.63
CA LEU A 191 4.18 -8.64 -2.16
C LEU A 191 4.26 -8.52 -3.67
N TYR A 192 5.33 -9.04 -4.27
CA TYR A 192 5.42 -9.12 -5.71
C TYR A 192 5.14 -10.55 -6.18
N PHE A 193 4.43 -10.62 -7.29
CA PHE A 193 4.22 -11.80 -8.12
C PHE A 193 4.75 -11.53 -9.52
N LEU A 194 4.64 -12.49 -10.43
CA LEU A 194 5.12 -12.37 -11.80
C LEU A 194 3.97 -12.22 -12.78
N SER A 195 4.15 -11.41 -13.82
CA SER A 195 3.29 -11.43 -15.00
C SER A 195 3.33 -12.78 -15.72
N GLN A 196 2.34 -13.07 -16.57
CA GLN A 196 2.26 -14.33 -17.33
C GLN A 196 3.37 -14.51 -18.39
N ASP A 197 4.12 -13.49 -18.74
CA ASP A 197 5.34 -13.64 -19.56
C ASP A 197 6.61 -13.72 -18.70
N GLY A 198 6.51 -13.56 -17.38
CA GLY A 198 7.62 -13.69 -16.44
C GLY A 198 8.65 -12.56 -16.54
N THR A 199 8.30 -11.43 -17.15
CA THR A 199 9.21 -10.29 -17.36
C THR A 199 8.95 -9.11 -16.42
N PHE A 200 7.80 -9.11 -15.73
CA PHE A 200 7.35 -7.98 -14.91
C PHE A 200 6.95 -8.44 -13.50
N LEU A 201 7.29 -7.61 -12.50
CA LEU A 201 6.84 -7.76 -11.13
C LEU A 201 5.47 -7.09 -10.94
N VAL A 202 4.48 -7.85 -10.48
CA VAL A 202 3.11 -7.40 -10.24
C VAL A 202 2.87 -7.27 -8.74
N PRO A 203 2.59 -6.07 -8.22
CA PRO A 203 2.47 -5.85 -6.78
C PRO A 203 1.06 -6.14 -6.23
N GLU A 204 1.04 -6.61 -5.00
CA GLU A 204 -0.11 -6.69 -4.12
C GLU A 204 0.26 -6.19 -2.72
N THR A 205 -0.38 -5.14 -2.25
CA THR A 205 -0.08 -4.53 -0.95
C THR A 205 -0.94 -5.13 0.17
N ARG A 206 -0.29 -5.71 1.18
CA ARG A 206 -0.94 -6.25 2.39
C ARG A 206 -0.41 -5.57 3.65
N TRP A 207 -1.17 -5.61 4.73
CA TRP A 207 -0.85 -5.01 6.03
C TRP A 207 -0.50 -6.09 7.04
N PHE A 208 0.67 -5.96 7.65
CA PHE A 208 1.16 -6.91 8.64
C PHE A 208 1.58 -6.20 9.93
N PRO A 209 1.51 -6.88 11.08
CA PRO A 209 2.18 -6.41 12.29
C PRO A 209 3.67 -6.19 12.04
N LEU A 210 4.24 -5.14 12.63
CA LEU A 210 5.67 -4.84 12.59
C LEU A 210 6.53 -5.96 13.19
N ARG A 211 5.98 -6.64 14.20
CA ARG A 211 6.63 -7.80 14.82
C ARG A 211 6.66 -8.95 13.83
N ASN A 212 7.84 -9.50 13.57
CA ASN A 212 8.06 -10.59 12.61
C ASN A 212 7.63 -10.26 11.17
N LEU A 213 7.66 -8.97 10.78
CA LEU A 213 7.24 -8.50 9.46
C LEU A 213 7.81 -9.32 8.29
N ALA A 214 9.12 -9.62 8.30
CA ALA A 214 9.76 -10.44 7.27
C ALA A 214 9.17 -11.87 7.18
N THR A 215 8.85 -12.46 8.33
CA THR A 215 8.20 -13.78 8.38
C THR A 215 6.79 -13.71 7.80
N SER A 216 6.01 -12.69 8.17
CA SER A 216 4.64 -12.50 7.65
C SER A 216 4.63 -12.33 6.12
N ILE A 217 5.55 -11.54 5.58
CA ILE A 217 5.71 -11.34 4.14
C ILE A 217 6.00 -12.67 3.44
N VAL A 218 6.96 -13.45 3.91
CA VAL A 218 7.32 -14.72 3.27
C VAL A 218 6.21 -15.76 3.38
N ARG A 219 5.51 -15.83 4.54
CA ARG A 219 4.33 -16.69 4.68
C ARG A 219 3.23 -16.30 3.69
N ALA A 220 2.99 -15.00 3.50
CA ALA A 220 2.01 -14.51 2.54
C ALA A 220 2.41 -14.83 1.09
N LEU A 221 3.70 -14.76 0.73
CA LEU A 221 4.19 -15.20 -0.60
C LEU A 221 4.03 -16.70 -0.83
N ILE A 222 4.28 -17.51 0.21
CA ILE A 222 4.07 -18.96 0.17
C ILE A 222 2.58 -19.30 0.00
N ALA A 223 1.70 -18.57 0.70
CA ALA A 223 0.25 -18.73 0.55
C ALA A 223 -0.24 -18.33 -0.87
N GLY A 224 0.50 -17.43 -1.52
CA GLY A 224 0.25 -17.00 -2.89
C GLY A 224 -0.62 -15.73 -3.00
N PRO A 225 -0.96 -15.32 -4.24
CA PRO A 225 -1.75 -14.12 -4.51
C PRO A 225 -3.19 -14.27 -4.02
N SER A 226 -3.82 -13.13 -3.68
CA SER A 226 -5.25 -13.13 -3.32
C SER A 226 -6.15 -13.34 -4.52
N ASP A 227 -7.41 -13.70 -4.25
CA ASP A 227 -8.43 -14.03 -5.26
C ASP A 227 -8.58 -12.99 -6.38
N TRP A 228 -8.47 -11.70 -6.08
CA TRP A 228 -8.59 -10.65 -7.10
C TRP A 228 -7.44 -10.61 -8.10
N LEU A 229 -6.27 -11.15 -7.75
CA LEU A 229 -5.06 -11.12 -8.57
C LEU A 229 -4.64 -12.51 -9.08
N ARG A 230 -5.03 -13.57 -8.36
CA ARG A 230 -4.56 -14.95 -8.51
C ARG A 230 -4.54 -15.47 -9.95
N ASP A 231 -5.59 -15.21 -10.71
CA ASP A 231 -5.76 -15.79 -12.05
C ASP A 231 -4.96 -15.07 -13.15
N ALA A 232 -4.31 -13.94 -12.82
CA ALA A 232 -3.54 -13.16 -13.79
C ALA A 232 -2.04 -13.13 -13.52
N VAL A 233 -1.57 -13.71 -12.41
CA VAL A 233 -0.16 -13.72 -12.03
C VAL A 233 0.36 -15.14 -11.81
N ARG A 234 1.68 -15.26 -11.70
CA ARG A 234 2.37 -16.46 -11.24
C ARG A 234 3.17 -16.18 -9.98
N SER A 235 3.36 -17.21 -9.16
CA SER A 235 4.36 -17.22 -8.09
C SER A 235 5.54 -18.08 -8.50
N ALA A 236 6.76 -17.59 -8.31
CA ALA A 236 7.99 -18.37 -8.42
C ALA A 236 8.32 -19.13 -7.12
N VAL A 237 7.59 -18.87 -6.04
CA VAL A 237 7.63 -19.74 -4.85
C VAL A 237 6.83 -21.02 -5.16
N PRO A 238 7.45 -22.21 -5.09
CA PRO A 238 6.77 -23.46 -5.43
C PRO A 238 5.53 -23.72 -4.56
N GLU A 239 4.48 -24.28 -5.16
CA GLU A 239 3.32 -24.76 -4.41
C GLU A 239 3.74 -25.80 -3.36
N GLY A 240 3.19 -25.66 -2.14
CA GLY A 240 3.53 -26.54 -1.02
C GLY A 240 4.88 -26.25 -0.35
N ALA A 241 5.62 -25.20 -0.78
CA ALA A 241 6.74 -24.69 -0.01
C ALA A 241 6.27 -24.30 1.41
N SER A 242 7.14 -24.46 2.39
CA SER A 242 6.87 -24.07 3.77
C SER A 242 8.16 -23.64 4.47
N LEU A 243 8.08 -22.70 5.40
CA LEU A 243 9.22 -22.33 6.23
C LEU A 243 9.60 -23.45 7.20
N GLN A 244 10.90 -23.69 7.36
CA GLN A 244 11.44 -24.62 8.36
C GLN A 244 12.82 -24.12 8.87
N PRO A 245 12.92 -23.61 10.12
CA PRO A 245 11.83 -23.36 11.07
C PRO A 245 10.83 -22.32 10.53
N ASP A 246 9.66 -22.23 11.15
CA ASP A 246 8.57 -21.33 10.70
C ASP A 246 8.82 -19.84 11.04
N ALA A 247 10.00 -19.34 10.66
CA ALA A 247 10.47 -17.99 10.91
C ALA A 247 11.50 -17.57 9.86
N VAL A 248 11.53 -16.27 9.56
CA VAL A 248 12.59 -15.61 8.79
C VAL A 248 13.38 -14.73 9.75
N SER A 249 14.66 -15.05 9.95
CA SER A 249 15.56 -14.23 10.76
C SER A 249 16.19 -13.12 9.92
N VAL A 250 16.33 -11.94 10.51
CA VAL A 250 17.08 -10.82 9.92
C VAL A 250 18.20 -10.47 10.89
N ASP A 251 19.45 -10.55 10.44
CA ASP A 251 20.62 -10.23 11.25
C ASP A 251 20.95 -8.72 11.29
N GLU A 252 22.02 -8.35 12.00
CA GLU A 252 22.46 -6.95 12.15
C GLU A 252 22.96 -6.33 10.84
N ASP A 253 23.46 -7.15 9.91
CA ASP A 253 23.91 -6.71 8.59
C ASP A 253 22.74 -6.51 7.62
N GLY A 254 21.56 -7.01 7.98
CA GLY A 254 20.33 -6.94 7.21
C GLY A 254 20.12 -8.11 6.25
N VAL A 255 20.74 -9.26 6.52
CA VAL A 255 20.52 -10.49 5.77
C VAL A 255 19.26 -11.17 6.28
N ALA A 256 18.25 -11.28 5.43
CA ALA A 256 17.05 -12.08 5.69
C ALA A 256 17.30 -13.53 5.29
N ALA A 257 17.42 -14.43 6.27
CA ALA A 257 17.59 -15.86 6.03
C ALA A 257 16.22 -16.55 5.92
N VAL A 258 15.86 -16.93 4.70
CA VAL A 258 14.64 -17.67 4.37
C VAL A 258 14.99 -19.15 4.26
N SER A 259 14.61 -19.92 5.28
CA SER A 259 14.84 -21.37 5.32
C SER A 259 13.54 -22.12 5.05
N LEU A 260 13.50 -22.84 3.93
CA LEU A 260 12.36 -23.64 3.50
C LEU A 260 12.56 -25.12 3.85
N ALA A 261 11.46 -25.85 3.97
CA ALA A 261 11.48 -27.31 4.03
C ALA A 261 12.09 -27.91 2.76
N ALA A 262 12.65 -29.12 2.88
CA ALA A 262 13.25 -29.82 1.75
C ALA A 262 12.26 -29.97 0.58
N GLY A 263 12.71 -29.68 -0.64
CA GLY A 263 11.86 -29.66 -1.84
C GLY A 263 11.22 -28.29 -2.13
N GLY A 264 11.43 -27.27 -1.29
CA GLY A 264 10.91 -25.92 -1.50
C GLY A 264 11.64 -25.06 -2.54
N LEU A 265 12.59 -25.61 -3.30
CA LEU A 265 13.30 -24.88 -4.37
C LEU A 265 12.87 -25.38 -5.76
N PRO A 266 12.76 -24.49 -6.76
CA PRO A 266 12.56 -24.87 -8.14
C PRO A 266 13.69 -25.77 -8.68
N ALA A 267 13.36 -26.61 -9.65
CA ALA A 267 14.32 -27.50 -10.29
C ALA A 267 15.25 -26.74 -11.25
N GLU A 268 14.68 -25.90 -12.11
CA GLU A 268 15.41 -25.20 -13.17
C GLU A 268 16.11 -23.92 -12.66
N PRO A 269 17.32 -23.60 -13.14
CA PRO A 269 18.05 -22.40 -12.72
C PRO A 269 17.30 -21.09 -12.99
N GLU A 270 16.57 -21.00 -14.09
CA GLU A 270 15.79 -19.81 -14.47
C GLU A 270 14.66 -19.54 -13.47
N ASP A 271 13.93 -20.59 -13.06
CA ASP A 271 12.88 -20.48 -12.04
C ASP A 271 13.46 -20.08 -10.67
N ARG A 272 14.68 -20.52 -10.35
CA ARG A 272 15.37 -20.10 -9.12
C ARG A 272 15.72 -18.61 -9.16
N ALA A 273 16.16 -18.08 -10.30
CA ALA A 273 16.44 -16.66 -10.46
C ALA A 273 15.16 -15.81 -10.32
N LEU A 274 14.03 -16.29 -10.85
CA LEU A 274 12.72 -15.68 -10.66
C LEU A 274 12.28 -15.71 -9.18
N MET A 275 12.47 -16.84 -8.50
CA MET A 275 12.16 -16.97 -7.06
C MET A 275 13.00 -16.00 -6.21
N GLN A 276 14.30 -15.88 -6.50
CA GLN A 276 15.17 -14.93 -5.83
C GLN A 276 14.69 -13.49 -6.06
N ALA A 277 14.39 -13.12 -7.31
CA ALA A 277 13.88 -11.78 -7.65
C ALA A 277 12.57 -11.45 -6.93
N GLN A 278 11.62 -12.40 -6.87
CA GLN A 278 10.35 -12.22 -6.18
C GLN A 278 10.52 -11.99 -4.67
N LEU A 279 11.36 -12.80 -4.03
CA LEU A 279 11.63 -12.70 -2.59
C LEU A 279 12.39 -11.41 -2.24
N GLU A 280 13.43 -11.07 -2.99
CA GLU A 280 14.19 -9.82 -2.81
C GLU A 280 13.32 -8.58 -3.02
N ALA A 281 12.45 -8.59 -4.04
CA ALA A 281 11.55 -7.48 -4.31
C ALA A 281 10.55 -7.27 -3.15
N SER A 282 10.01 -8.36 -2.61
CA SER A 282 8.98 -8.34 -1.56
C SER A 282 9.56 -8.08 -0.16
N LEU A 283 10.80 -8.49 0.10
CA LEU A 283 11.49 -8.26 1.36
C LEU A 283 12.27 -6.94 1.39
N ARG A 284 12.03 -6.01 0.46
CA ARG A 284 12.64 -4.68 0.47
C ARG A 284 12.04 -3.76 1.55
N ILE A 285 12.21 -4.14 2.80
CA ILE A 285 11.76 -3.42 4.01
C ILE A 285 12.95 -2.78 4.73
N ALA A 286 12.69 -1.81 5.63
CA ALA A 286 13.70 -0.91 6.24
C ALA A 286 14.86 -1.57 7.04
N ARG A 287 14.92 -2.90 7.14
CA ARG A 287 15.99 -3.67 7.81
C ARG A 287 16.64 -4.74 6.95
N VAL A 288 16.10 -5.02 5.77
CA VAL A 288 16.60 -6.10 4.91
C VAL A 288 17.36 -5.47 3.74
N ARG A 289 18.59 -5.94 3.54
CA ARG A 289 19.48 -5.54 2.45
C ARG A 289 19.71 -6.66 1.46
N THR A 290 19.77 -7.89 1.97
CA THR A 290 20.05 -9.11 1.20
C THR A 290 19.09 -10.20 1.63
N VAL A 291 18.71 -11.08 0.71
CA VAL A 291 17.89 -12.26 1.00
C VAL A 291 18.69 -13.51 0.68
N GLU A 292 18.86 -14.38 1.68
CA GLU A 292 19.49 -15.69 1.49
C GLU A 292 18.43 -16.77 1.62
N VAL A 293 18.30 -17.59 0.57
CA VAL A 293 17.27 -18.64 0.51
C VAL A 293 17.94 -20.01 0.54
N THR A 294 17.45 -20.88 1.43
CA THR A 294 17.85 -22.28 1.49
C THR A 294 16.63 -23.19 1.59
N ALA A 295 16.76 -24.45 1.19
CA ALA A 295 15.78 -25.50 1.49
C ALA A 295 16.47 -26.76 1.99
N GLY A 296 16.10 -27.23 3.18
CA GLY A 296 16.78 -28.39 3.80
C GLY A 296 18.31 -28.21 3.90
N GLY A 297 18.79 -26.98 4.05
CA GLY A 297 20.20 -26.61 4.09
C GLY A 297 20.89 -26.47 2.72
N VAL A 298 20.18 -26.71 1.61
CA VAL A 298 20.71 -26.48 0.25
C VAL A 298 20.43 -25.03 -0.16
N PRO A 299 21.43 -24.25 -0.56
CA PRO A 299 21.20 -22.88 -1.04
C PRO A 299 20.43 -22.88 -2.37
N LEU A 300 19.58 -21.86 -2.56
CA LEU A 300 18.91 -21.61 -3.84
C LEU A 300 19.95 -21.48 -4.97
N GLY A 301 21.02 -20.74 -4.72
CA GLY A 301 22.20 -20.68 -5.59
C GLY A 301 21.92 -20.03 -6.95
N ALA A 302 21.10 -18.97 -6.96
CA ALA A 302 20.79 -18.18 -8.16
C ALA A 302 20.92 -16.68 -7.85
N GLU A 303 21.39 -15.91 -8.82
CA GLU A 303 21.23 -14.44 -8.81
C GLU A 303 19.80 -14.09 -9.21
N ALA A 304 19.26 -12.99 -8.69
CA ALA A 304 17.94 -12.52 -9.05
C ALA A 304 17.84 -12.21 -10.55
N ALA A 305 16.76 -12.67 -11.19
CA ALA A 305 16.42 -12.25 -12.54
C ALA A 305 16.17 -10.73 -12.59
N ASP A 306 16.59 -10.08 -13.69
CA ASP A 306 16.28 -8.68 -13.95
C ASP A 306 14.85 -8.58 -14.48
N LEU A 307 13.95 -8.10 -13.62
CA LEU A 307 12.53 -7.98 -13.91
C LEU A 307 12.11 -6.52 -13.89
N GLU A 308 11.32 -6.13 -14.88
CA GLU A 308 10.73 -4.81 -14.92
C GLU A 308 9.77 -4.63 -13.74
N ARG A 309 9.72 -3.41 -13.20
CA ARG A 309 8.86 -3.04 -12.08
C ARG A 309 8.58 -1.55 -12.07
N GLY A 310 7.44 -1.17 -11.51
CA GLY A 310 7.18 0.21 -11.12
C GLY A 310 6.99 1.22 -12.26
N GLN A 311 7.26 2.47 -11.91
CA GLN A 311 6.90 3.72 -12.60
C GLN A 311 7.73 4.01 -13.87
N ASP A 312 7.25 4.95 -14.70
CA ASP A 312 7.99 5.45 -15.87
C ASP A 312 9.12 6.41 -15.50
N TRP A 313 10.30 5.93 -15.17
CA TRP A 313 11.38 6.91 -14.94
C TRP A 313 11.84 7.61 -16.24
N GLY A 314 11.48 7.08 -17.41
CA GLY A 314 11.98 7.57 -18.71
C GLY A 314 10.96 8.26 -19.64
N GLY A 315 9.67 7.94 -19.53
CA GLY A 315 8.65 8.41 -20.47
C GLY A 315 8.32 9.90 -20.33
N ALA A 316 8.19 10.63 -21.43
CA ALA A 316 7.70 12.00 -21.37
C ALA A 316 6.18 12.04 -21.13
N LEU A 317 5.71 13.10 -20.46
CA LEU A 317 4.29 13.47 -20.47
C LEU A 317 3.97 13.92 -21.90
N GLU A 318 2.99 13.30 -22.55
CA GLU A 318 2.46 13.74 -23.84
C GLU A 318 1.11 14.43 -23.63
N ALA A 319 0.79 15.41 -24.48
CA ALA A 319 -0.46 16.17 -24.45
C ALA A 319 -0.79 16.70 -25.85
N LEU A 320 -2.00 17.22 -26.04
CA LEU A 320 -2.39 17.89 -27.28
C LEU A 320 -2.28 19.41 -27.13
N GLN A 321 -1.66 20.04 -28.12
CA GLN A 321 -1.65 21.49 -28.31
C GLN A 321 -2.11 21.81 -29.73
N GLY A 322 -3.36 22.29 -29.85
CA GLY A 322 -4.05 22.40 -31.14
C GLY A 322 -4.20 21.04 -31.83
N ASP A 323 -3.66 20.96 -33.06
CA ASP A 323 -3.58 19.73 -33.86
C ASP A 323 -2.21 19.02 -33.71
N THR A 324 -1.39 19.40 -32.74
CA THR A 324 -0.05 18.84 -32.54
C THR A 324 -0.01 17.99 -31.28
N LEU A 325 0.58 16.79 -31.37
CA LEU A 325 0.98 16.02 -30.20
C LEU A 325 2.31 16.58 -29.69
N VAL A 326 2.33 17.02 -28.44
CA VAL A 326 3.50 17.61 -27.78
C VAL A 326 3.93 16.75 -26.59
N GLN A 327 5.19 16.88 -26.19
CA GLN A 327 5.77 16.25 -25.02
C GLN A 327 6.44 17.27 -24.11
N LEU A 328 6.40 17.04 -22.80
CA LEU A 328 7.06 17.89 -21.82
C LEU A 328 8.55 17.49 -21.69
N VAL A 329 9.43 18.40 -22.09
CA VAL A 329 10.89 18.24 -22.01
C VAL A 329 11.48 19.44 -21.27
N GLN A 330 12.12 19.19 -20.13
CA GLN A 330 12.77 20.22 -19.30
C GLN A 330 11.86 21.43 -18.97
N GLY A 331 10.56 21.18 -18.75
CA GLY A 331 9.57 22.21 -18.41
C GLY A 331 8.93 22.92 -19.61
N SER A 332 9.35 22.61 -20.83
CA SER A 332 8.78 23.14 -22.08
C SER A 332 8.03 22.08 -22.86
N LEU A 333 6.96 22.47 -23.54
CA LEU A 333 6.24 21.60 -24.46
C LEU A 333 6.89 21.71 -25.84
N VAL A 334 7.27 20.56 -26.40
CA VAL A 334 7.85 20.46 -27.76
C VAL A 334 7.09 19.42 -28.57
N PRO A 335 6.95 19.56 -29.89
CA PRO A 335 6.34 18.52 -30.71
C PRO A 335 7.01 17.16 -30.51
N VAL A 336 6.22 16.09 -30.50
CA VAL A 336 6.76 14.72 -30.51
C VAL A 336 7.43 14.46 -31.86
N GLU A 337 8.65 13.90 -31.82
CA GLU A 337 9.41 13.59 -33.02
C GLU A 337 8.68 12.55 -33.89
N ASP A 338 8.82 12.66 -35.21
CA ASP A 338 8.22 11.79 -36.24
C ASP A 338 6.68 11.73 -36.30
N VAL A 339 5.96 12.36 -35.37
CA VAL A 339 4.50 12.49 -35.38
C VAL A 339 4.06 13.57 -36.36
N GLN A 340 3.12 13.23 -37.25
CA GLN A 340 2.52 14.18 -38.18
C GLN A 340 1.38 14.97 -37.51
N PRO A 341 1.02 16.16 -38.02
CA PRO A 341 -0.14 16.91 -37.53
C PRO A 341 -1.43 16.07 -37.55
N LEU A 342 -2.25 16.23 -36.52
CA LEU A 342 -3.51 15.51 -36.30
C LEU A 342 -4.71 16.21 -36.96
N THR A 343 -4.45 17.10 -37.91
CA THR A 343 -5.47 17.94 -38.55
C THR A 343 -6.57 17.11 -39.18
N GLY A 344 -7.81 17.49 -38.89
CA GLY A 344 -9.02 16.82 -39.39
C GLY A 344 -9.44 15.58 -38.60
N LEU A 345 -8.71 15.18 -37.56
CA LEU A 345 -9.11 14.08 -36.68
C LEU A 345 -10.04 14.53 -35.55
N ASP A 346 -10.06 15.82 -35.17
CA ASP A 346 -10.59 16.26 -33.86
C ASP A 346 -10.00 15.38 -32.74
N ALA A 347 -8.67 15.33 -32.70
CA ALA A 347 -7.94 14.42 -31.81
C ALA A 347 -8.21 14.74 -30.34
N ARG A 348 -8.39 13.69 -29.54
CA ARG A 348 -8.64 13.72 -28.09
C ARG A 348 -7.99 12.52 -27.43
N ASP A 349 -7.70 12.65 -26.13
CA ASP A 349 -7.28 11.56 -25.25
C ASP A 349 -6.15 10.69 -25.87
N PRO A 350 -4.96 11.25 -26.14
CA PRO A 350 -3.84 10.48 -26.66
C PRO A 350 -3.40 9.41 -25.64
N ALA A 351 -3.02 8.24 -26.14
CA ALA A 351 -2.46 7.16 -25.34
C ALA A 351 -1.32 6.47 -26.09
N ARG A 352 -0.36 5.93 -25.33
CA ARG A 352 0.81 5.24 -25.88
C ARG A 352 1.30 4.09 -25.00
N ASP A 353 2.01 3.15 -25.62
CA ASP A 353 2.76 2.13 -24.89
C ASP A 353 4.03 2.73 -24.26
N GLY A 354 4.68 2.00 -23.35
CA GLY A 354 5.90 2.46 -22.66
C GLY A 354 7.03 2.90 -23.60
N SER A 355 7.20 2.21 -24.73
CA SER A 355 8.24 2.54 -25.72
C SER A 355 7.89 3.74 -26.61
N GLY A 356 6.60 4.08 -26.72
CA GLY A 356 6.10 5.06 -27.69
C GLY A 356 6.09 4.52 -29.12
N SER A 357 6.22 3.21 -29.33
CA SER A 357 6.10 2.61 -30.67
C SER A 357 4.65 2.61 -31.17
N LEU A 358 3.69 2.51 -30.24
CA LEU A 358 2.27 2.54 -30.51
C LEU A 358 1.67 3.77 -29.85
N ARG A 359 1.11 4.66 -30.68
CA ARG A 359 0.34 5.83 -30.26
C ARG A 359 -1.03 5.82 -30.89
N VAL A 360 -2.04 6.14 -30.09
CA VAL A 360 -3.43 6.23 -30.52
C VAL A 360 -4.08 7.49 -29.98
N VAL A 361 -5.11 7.95 -30.66
CA VAL A 361 -5.99 9.04 -30.23
C VAL A 361 -7.43 8.65 -30.53
N LEU A 362 -8.37 9.27 -29.83
CA LEU A 362 -9.74 9.34 -30.31
C LEU A 362 -9.83 10.40 -31.42
N SER A 363 -10.49 10.06 -32.52
CA SER A 363 -10.87 10.97 -33.60
C SER A 363 -12.37 11.25 -33.47
N GLY A 364 -12.71 12.43 -32.94
CA GLY A 364 -14.06 12.68 -32.45
C GLY A 364 -14.42 11.72 -31.29
N PRO A 365 -15.72 11.56 -30.96
CA PRO A 365 -16.14 10.72 -29.84
C PRO A 365 -16.25 9.22 -30.19
N ASP A 366 -16.08 8.82 -31.45
CA ASP A 366 -16.56 7.50 -31.93
C ASP A 366 -15.51 6.64 -32.65
N ARG A 367 -14.30 7.15 -32.88
CA ARG A 367 -13.25 6.41 -33.59
C ARG A 367 -11.94 6.40 -32.82
N LEU A 368 -11.40 5.21 -32.62
CA LEU A 368 -10.03 5.02 -32.14
C LEU A 368 -9.11 4.84 -33.34
N VAL A 369 -8.07 5.68 -33.44
CA VAL A 369 -7.15 5.68 -34.58
C VAL A 369 -5.69 5.69 -34.13
N THR A 370 -4.80 5.12 -34.94
CA THR A 370 -3.35 5.27 -34.75
C THR A 370 -2.92 6.70 -35.09
N VAL A 371 -1.97 7.23 -34.33
CA VAL A 371 -1.35 8.53 -34.61
C VAL A 371 -0.54 8.42 -35.90
N PRO A 372 -0.71 9.33 -36.87
CA PRO A 372 0.05 9.31 -38.11
C PRO A 372 1.52 9.66 -37.87
N VAL A 373 2.42 8.90 -38.48
CA VAL A 373 3.87 9.17 -38.48
C VAL A 373 4.39 9.24 -39.92
N ALA A 374 5.64 9.69 -40.11
CA ALA A 374 6.21 9.83 -41.44
C ALA A 374 6.12 8.52 -42.26
N GLY A 375 5.41 8.57 -43.40
CA GLY A 375 5.21 7.41 -44.28
C GLY A 375 4.15 6.41 -43.83
N GLN A 376 3.49 6.62 -42.70
CA GLN A 376 2.40 5.76 -42.19
C GLN A 376 1.17 6.61 -41.83
N PRO A 377 0.12 6.61 -42.67
CA PRO A 377 -1.09 7.38 -42.38
C PRO A 377 -1.85 6.79 -41.19
N SER A 378 -2.75 7.59 -40.59
CA SER A 378 -3.61 7.11 -39.53
C SER A 378 -4.51 5.96 -40.00
N ARG A 379 -4.68 4.95 -39.15
CA ARG A 379 -5.55 3.81 -39.38
C ARG A 379 -6.58 3.72 -38.27
N THR A 380 -7.83 3.41 -38.63
CA THR A 380 -8.89 3.15 -37.64
C THR A 380 -8.75 1.75 -37.08
N LEU A 381 -8.69 1.65 -35.76
CA LEU A 381 -8.66 0.38 -35.03
C LEU A 381 -10.06 -0.04 -34.60
N LEU A 382 -10.87 0.91 -34.14
CA LEU A 382 -12.22 0.67 -33.63
C LEU A 382 -13.14 1.84 -33.99
N GLN A 383 -14.40 1.54 -34.27
CA GLN A 383 -15.48 2.52 -34.36
C GLN A 383 -16.66 2.06 -33.50
N ALA A 384 -17.04 2.85 -32.51
CA ALA A 384 -18.17 2.61 -31.60
C ALA A 384 -18.63 3.94 -31.01
N SER A 385 -19.84 4.02 -30.44
CA SER A 385 -20.32 5.30 -29.91
C SER A 385 -19.61 5.69 -28.60
N ALA A 386 -19.34 6.98 -28.43
CA ALA A 386 -18.90 7.59 -27.16
C ALA A 386 -17.78 6.80 -26.45
N LEU A 387 -16.67 6.56 -27.17
CA LEU A 387 -15.52 5.84 -26.64
C LEU A 387 -14.92 6.55 -25.42
N ALA A 388 -14.63 5.78 -24.38
CA ALA A 388 -13.82 6.25 -23.25
C ALA A 388 -12.37 6.47 -23.68
N ALA A 389 -11.68 7.40 -23.00
CA ALA A 389 -10.26 7.69 -23.22
C ALA A 389 -9.42 6.39 -23.25
N PRO A 390 -8.64 6.13 -24.31
CA PRO A 390 -7.93 4.87 -24.46
C PRO A 390 -6.78 4.72 -23.47
N SER A 391 -6.32 3.49 -23.29
CA SER A 391 -5.10 3.11 -22.56
C SER A 391 -4.37 2.05 -23.38
N VAL A 392 -3.05 2.15 -23.53
CA VAL A 392 -2.25 1.19 -24.30
C VAL A 392 -1.36 0.44 -23.33
N ASP A 393 -1.41 -0.89 -23.37
CA ASP A 393 -0.56 -1.73 -22.52
C ASP A 393 0.76 -2.11 -23.20
N ARG A 394 1.72 -2.62 -22.42
CA ARG A 394 3.04 -3.04 -22.94
C ARG A 394 3.01 -4.25 -23.88
N LEU A 395 1.87 -4.95 -23.98
CA LEU A 395 1.67 -6.09 -24.87
C LEU A 395 1.06 -5.65 -26.22
N GLY A 396 0.86 -4.34 -26.43
CA GLY A 396 0.39 -3.78 -27.69
C GLY A 396 -1.13 -3.73 -27.83
N TRP A 397 -1.89 -3.97 -26.76
CA TRP A 397 -3.34 -3.85 -26.77
C TRP A 397 -3.78 -2.46 -26.37
N VAL A 398 -4.76 -1.93 -27.12
CA VAL A 398 -5.42 -0.66 -26.84
C VAL A 398 -6.78 -0.93 -26.21
N TRP A 399 -6.96 -0.44 -25.00
CA TRP A 399 -8.13 -0.62 -24.16
C TRP A 399 -9.00 0.63 -24.18
N THR A 400 -10.30 0.42 -24.36
CA THR A 400 -11.34 1.46 -24.28
C THR A 400 -12.65 0.83 -23.82
N ALA A 401 -13.71 1.63 -23.73
CA ALA A 401 -15.05 1.16 -23.46
C ALA A 401 -16.06 2.02 -24.24
N SER A 402 -17.23 1.45 -24.50
CA SER A 402 -18.38 2.15 -25.08
C SER A 402 -19.63 1.83 -24.27
N PRO A 403 -20.55 2.80 -24.06
CA PRO A 403 -21.83 2.54 -23.42
C PRO A 403 -22.65 1.43 -24.11
N ASP A 404 -22.44 1.22 -25.41
CA ASP A 404 -23.17 0.23 -26.21
C ASP A 404 -22.78 -1.22 -25.88
N HIS A 405 -21.66 -1.43 -25.18
CA HIS A 405 -21.15 -2.76 -24.83
C HIS A 405 -21.56 -3.22 -23.42
N GLY A 406 -22.54 -2.57 -22.79
CA GLY A 406 -23.18 -3.08 -21.57
C GLY A 406 -22.25 -3.23 -20.36
N GLY A 407 -21.12 -2.53 -20.34
CA GLY A 407 -20.09 -2.61 -19.31
C GLY A 407 -18.82 -3.37 -19.71
N ALA A 408 -18.82 -4.11 -20.81
CA ALA A 408 -17.61 -4.77 -21.29
C ALA A 408 -16.56 -3.75 -21.76
N LEU A 409 -15.29 -4.03 -21.47
CA LEU A 409 -14.17 -3.31 -22.07
C LEU A 409 -13.90 -3.85 -23.48
N THR A 410 -13.33 -3.03 -24.34
CA THR A 410 -12.87 -3.43 -25.66
C THR A 410 -11.35 -3.31 -25.71
N ALA A 411 -10.66 -4.40 -26.00
CA ALA A 411 -9.23 -4.42 -26.30
C ALA A 411 -9.04 -4.63 -27.80
N VAL A 412 -8.18 -3.84 -28.43
CA VAL A 412 -7.85 -3.96 -29.86
C VAL A 412 -6.35 -3.89 -30.08
N ASP A 413 -5.80 -4.78 -30.89
CA ASP A 413 -4.38 -4.74 -31.26
C ASP A 413 -4.14 -3.89 -32.53
N VAL A 414 -2.87 -3.78 -32.92
CA VAL A 414 -2.46 -3.09 -34.15
C VAL A 414 -2.68 -3.92 -35.42
N ASP A 415 -3.28 -5.08 -35.38
CA ASP A 415 -3.68 -5.83 -36.58
C ASP A 415 -5.20 -5.76 -36.80
N GLY A 416 -5.94 -5.19 -35.84
CA GLY A 416 -7.39 -5.04 -35.85
C GLY A 416 -8.11 -6.19 -35.17
N THR A 417 -7.39 -7.10 -34.50
CA THR A 417 -8.00 -8.10 -33.62
C THR A 417 -8.66 -7.35 -32.47
N SER A 418 -9.97 -7.56 -32.30
CA SER A 418 -10.75 -6.92 -31.24
C SER A 418 -11.39 -7.97 -30.35
N VAL A 419 -11.25 -7.77 -29.04
CA VAL A 419 -11.79 -8.65 -28.01
C VAL A 419 -12.69 -7.82 -27.08
N ALA A 420 -13.90 -8.31 -26.84
CA ALA A 420 -14.74 -7.85 -25.75
C ALA A 420 -14.30 -8.56 -24.47
N VAL A 421 -13.86 -7.79 -23.48
CA VAL A 421 -13.36 -8.30 -22.20
C VAL A 421 -14.45 -8.07 -21.16
N GLU A 422 -15.11 -9.17 -20.78
CA GLU A 422 -16.29 -9.14 -19.92
C GLU A 422 -15.92 -9.18 -18.42
N SER A 423 -16.88 -8.75 -17.59
CA SER A 423 -16.83 -8.93 -16.13
C SER A 423 -18.24 -8.82 -15.53
N ASP A 424 -18.51 -9.58 -14.46
CA ASP A 424 -19.82 -9.55 -13.81
C ASP A 424 -20.10 -8.22 -13.10
N TRP A 425 -19.06 -7.61 -12.53
CA TRP A 425 -19.17 -6.39 -11.72
C TRP A 425 -19.36 -5.11 -12.56
N LEU A 426 -19.16 -5.16 -13.88
CA LEU A 426 -19.45 -4.06 -14.80
C LEU A 426 -20.81 -4.17 -15.50
N GLN A 427 -21.50 -5.30 -15.41
CA GLN A 427 -22.77 -5.50 -16.11
C GLN A 427 -23.79 -4.41 -15.75
N GLY A 428 -24.33 -3.75 -16.78
CA GLY A 428 -25.30 -2.67 -16.61
C GLY A 428 -24.73 -1.35 -16.08
N ARG A 429 -23.39 -1.23 -16.01
CA ARG A 429 -22.68 0.00 -15.66
C ARG A 429 -22.13 0.66 -16.90
N THR A 430 -21.99 1.98 -16.85
CA THR A 430 -21.32 2.77 -17.89
C THR A 430 -19.89 3.06 -17.45
N VAL A 431 -18.91 2.58 -18.20
CA VAL A 431 -17.49 2.88 -17.96
C VAL A 431 -17.19 4.31 -18.38
N ARG A 432 -16.64 5.12 -17.46
CA ARG A 432 -16.26 6.53 -17.68
C ARG A 432 -14.78 6.70 -17.97
N SER A 433 -13.93 5.86 -17.37
CA SER A 433 -12.47 5.94 -17.53
C SER A 433 -11.86 4.55 -17.33
N VAL A 434 -10.85 4.22 -18.13
CA VAL A 434 -10.11 2.95 -18.09
C VAL A 434 -8.62 3.22 -18.19
N ARG A 435 -7.83 2.59 -17.32
CA ARG A 435 -6.36 2.62 -17.36
C ARG A 435 -5.79 1.27 -17.00
N VAL A 436 -5.13 0.64 -17.97
CA VAL A 436 -4.31 -0.55 -17.71
C VAL A 436 -3.04 -0.11 -16.98
N ALA A 437 -2.57 -0.94 -16.06
CA ALA A 437 -1.31 -0.76 -15.37
C ALA A 437 -0.16 -1.20 -16.28
N ARG A 438 1.03 -0.66 -16.02
CA ARG A 438 2.27 -0.94 -16.77
C ARG A 438 2.63 -2.42 -16.83
N ASP A 439 2.27 -3.16 -15.80
CA ASP A 439 2.46 -4.61 -15.75
C ASP A 439 1.58 -5.39 -16.75
N ALA A 440 0.67 -4.72 -17.46
CA ALA A 440 -0.35 -5.26 -18.36
C ALA A 440 -1.28 -6.33 -17.73
N THR A 441 -1.26 -6.41 -16.40
CA THR A 441 -1.90 -7.45 -15.59
C THR A 441 -3.04 -6.88 -14.76
N ARG A 442 -3.06 -5.57 -14.48
CA ARG A 442 -4.12 -4.91 -13.71
C ARG A 442 -4.77 -3.79 -14.51
N VAL A 443 -6.05 -3.54 -14.27
CA VAL A 443 -6.81 -2.44 -14.86
C VAL A 443 -7.56 -1.66 -13.78
N ALA A 444 -7.51 -0.34 -13.85
CA ALA A 444 -8.33 0.56 -13.05
C ALA A 444 -9.49 1.08 -13.91
N VAL A 445 -10.69 1.05 -13.34
CA VAL A 445 -11.93 1.43 -14.02
C VAL A 445 -12.74 2.37 -13.13
N VAL A 446 -13.17 3.50 -13.71
CA VAL A 446 -14.23 4.33 -13.14
C VAL A 446 -15.52 3.98 -13.86
N SER A 447 -16.55 3.60 -13.11
CA SER A 447 -17.85 3.20 -13.66
C SER A 447 -19.02 3.80 -12.91
N ASP A 448 -20.11 4.06 -13.61
CA ASP A 448 -21.34 4.62 -13.07
C ASP A 448 -22.51 3.66 -13.22
N GLY A 449 -23.36 3.59 -12.21
CA GLY A 449 -24.49 2.66 -12.15
C GLY A 449 -25.57 3.15 -11.19
N THR A 450 -26.59 2.33 -10.98
CA THR A 450 -27.76 2.69 -10.15
C THR A 450 -27.42 2.93 -8.67
N ASP A 451 -26.30 2.39 -8.20
CA ASP A 451 -25.76 2.55 -6.86
C ASP A 451 -24.65 3.62 -6.77
N GLY A 452 -24.48 4.41 -7.82
CA GLY A 452 -23.52 5.50 -7.92
C GLY A 452 -22.20 5.12 -8.57
N VAL A 453 -21.24 6.04 -8.46
CA VAL A 453 -19.92 5.89 -9.07
C VAL A 453 -19.05 4.95 -8.24
N ARG A 454 -18.22 4.14 -8.92
CA ARG A 454 -17.23 3.27 -8.32
C ARG A 454 -15.87 3.45 -9.01
N VAL A 455 -14.83 3.28 -8.22
CA VAL A 455 -13.45 3.10 -8.68
C VAL A 455 -13.05 1.68 -8.31
N ASP A 456 -12.78 0.86 -9.31
CA ASP A 456 -12.50 -0.55 -9.15
C ASP A 456 -11.16 -0.88 -9.80
N VAL A 457 -10.40 -1.79 -9.19
CA VAL A 457 -9.23 -2.41 -9.80
C VAL A 457 -9.48 -3.89 -9.97
N ALA A 458 -9.19 -4.42 -11.15
CA ALA A 458 -9.30 -5.84 -11.43
C ALA A 458 -8.03 -6.34 -12.11
N SER A 459 -7.81 -7.65 -12.02
CA SER A 459 -6.79 -8.31 -12.83
C SER A 459 -7.30 -8.54 -14.26
N ILE A 460 -6.36 -8.62 -15.20
CA ILE A 460 -6.60 -8.93 -16.61
C ILE A 460 -6.10 -10.35 -16.85
N VAL A 461 -7.01 -11.29 -17.02
CA VAL A 461 -6.67 -12.67 -17.36
C VAL A 461 -6.40 -12.76 -18.87
N ARG A 462 -5.28 -13.36 -19.24
CA ARG A 462 -4.81 -13.51 -20.63
C ARG A 462 -4.53 -14.97 -20.93
N ASP A 463 -4.57 -15.33 -22.21
CA ASP A 463 -4.03 -16.60 -22.67
C ASP A 463 -2.50 -16.55 -22.84
N ASP A 464 -1.90 -17.68 -23.21
CA ASP A 464 -0.44 -17.81 -23.41
C ASP A 464 0.13 -16.91 -24.52
N SER A 465 -0.73 -16.37 -25.41
CA SER A 465 -0.33 -15.42 -26.45
C SER A 465 -0.35 -13.96 -25.98
N GLY A 466 -0.80 -13.72 -24.74
CA GLY A 466 -1.01 -12.38 -24.20
C GLY A 466 -2.34 -11.74 -24.62
N THR A 467 -3.25 -12.50 -25.24
CA THR A 467 -4.57 -12.00 -25.64
C THR A 467 -5.49 -11.91 -24.42
N PRO A 468 -6.09 -10.73 -24.13
CA PRO A 468 -7.06 -10.57 -23.06
C PRO A 468 -8.25 -11.52 -23.19
N GLN A 469 -8.74 -12.05 -22.07
CA GLN A 469 -9.89 -12.95 -22.04
C GLN A 469 -11.03 -12.39 -21.19
N VAL A 470 -10.75 -12.07 -19.92
CA VAL A 470 -11.75 -11.66 -18.93
C VAL A 470 -11.10 -10.78 -17.86
N LEU A 471 -11.88 -9.93 -17.19
CA LEU A 471 -11.41 -9.28 -15.96
C LEU A 471 -11.71 -10.16 -14.74
N GLY A 472 -10.76 -10.26 -13.82
CA GLY A 472 -10.96 -10.92 -12.54
C GLY A 472 -11.97 -10.21 -11.64
N VAL A 473 -12.09 -10.71 -10.41
CA VAL A 473 -12.94 -10.05 -9.41
C VAL A 473 -12.41 -8.66 -9.08
N ALA A 474 -13.31 -7.69 -8.94
CA ALA A 474 -12.94 -6.32 -8.62
C ALA A 474 -12.55 -6.18 -7.14
N SER A 475 -11.45 -5.48 -6.90
CA SER A 475 -11.14 -4.83 -5.64
C SER A 475 -11.61 -3.38 -5.71
N ARG A 476 -12.64 -3.06 -4.94
CA ARG A 476 -13.16 -1.68 -4.86
C ARG A 476 -12.20 -0.81 -4.07
N THR A 477 -11.88 0.36 -4.58
CA THR A 477 -11.04 1.35 -3.91
C THR A 477 -11.67 2.74 -3.96
N GLY A 478 -11.15 3.69 -3.17
CA GLY A 478 -11.66 5.06 -3.09
C GLY A 478 -13.12 5.11 -2.69
N VAL A 479 -13.54 4.29 -1.70
CA VAL A 479 -14.95 4.13 -1.31
C VAL A 479 -15.57 5.40 -0.73
N THR A 480 -14.73 6.37 -0.36
CA THR A 480 -15.11 7.70 0.14
C THR A 480 -15.46 8.67 -1.00
N LEU A 481 -15.21 8.31 -2.26
CA LEU A 481 -15.57 9.10 -3.43
C LEU A 481 -17.07 8.95 -3.73
N VAL A 482 -17.73 10.10 -3.91
CA VAL A 482 -19.14 10.19 -4.31
C VAL A 482 -19.31 10.43 -5.81
N ASP A 483 -18.21 10.76 -6.50
CA ASP A 483 -18.14 10.98 -7.94
C ASP A 483 -16.69 10.86 -8.42
N ALA A 484 -16.49 10.39 -9.64
CA ALA A 484 -15.19 10.24 -10.28
C ALA A 484 -15.34 10.28 -11.81
N THR A 485 -14.36 10.88 -12.49
CA THR A 485 -14.40 11.13 -13.94
C THR A 485 -13.15 10.65 -14.67
N ARG A 486 -11.98 10.69 -14.02
CA ARG A 486 -10.69 10.23 -14.56
C ARG A 486 -9.97 9.40 -13.52
N VAL A 487 -9.32 8.34 -13.97
CA VAL A 487 -8.35 7.57 -13.19
C VAL A 487 -7.03 7.47 -13.94
N VAL A 488 -5.92 7.48 -13.20
CA VAL A 488 -4.56 7.23 -13.68
C VAL A 488 -3.80 6.39 -12.66
N TRP A 489 -2.82 5.61 -13.10
CA TRP A 489 -1.85 5.01 -12.18
C TRP A 489 -0.82 6.07 -11.82
N VAL A 490 -0.74 6.47 -10.55
CA VAL A 490 0.30 7.39 -10.07
C VAL A 490 1.60 6.63 -9.91
N ASP A 491 1.49 5.45 -9.33
CA ASP A 491 2.53 4.46 -9.21
C ASP A 491 1.93 3.05 -9.25
N GLU A 492 2.72 2.03 -8.92
CA GLU A 492 2.30 0.63 -8.99
C GLU A 492 1.22 0.24 -7.95
N ASN A 493 0.97 1.05 -6.92
CA ASN A 493 0.08 0.79 -5.80
C ASN A 493 -0.91 1.93 -5.49
N THR A 494 -0.86 3.02 -6.24
CA THR A 494 -1.65 4.22 -5.98
C THR A 494 -2.29 4.71 -7.28
N LEU A 495 -3.60 4.93 -7.23
CA LEU A 495 -4.35 5.59 -8.29
C LEU A 495 -4.44 7.09 -8.02
N GLY A 496 -4.39 7.88 -9.08
CA GLY A 496 -4.85 9.26 -9.11
C GLY A 496 -6.27 9.29 -9.64
N VAL A 497 -7.19 9.90 -8.91
CA VAL A 497 -8.59 9.99 -9.31
C VAL A 497 -9.05 11.44 -9.28
N LEU A 498 -9.61 11.92 -10.39
CA LEU A 498 -10.29 13.21 -10.44
C LEU A 498 -11.76 12.97 -10.07
N GLY A 499 -12.22 13.59 -8.98
CA GLY A 499 -13.55 13.32 -8.45
C GLY A 499 -13.92 14.13 -7.22
N ARG A 500 -15.04 13.80 -6.58
CA ARG A 500 -15.54 14.48 -5.38
C ARG A 500 -15.64 13.48 -4.24
N SER A 501 -15.31 13.92 -3.03
CA SER A 501 -15.54 13.19 -1.79
C SER A 501 -16.35 14.05 -0.82
N GLY A 502 -17.12 13.40 0.06
CA GLY A 502 -17.97 14.06 1.05
C GLY A 502 -18.96 15.06 0.44
N SER A 503 -19.06 16.24 1.05
CA SER A 503 -19.96 17.33 0.62
C SER A 503 -19.34 18.29 -0.39
N THR A 504 -18.17 17.99 -0.94
CA THR A 504 -17.45 18.91 -1.84
C THR A 504 -18.18 19.00 -3.18
N THR A 505 -18.37 20.23 -3.68
CA THR A 505 -19.05 20.50 -4.96
C THR A 505 -18.11 20.51 -6.16
N THR A 506 -16.82 20.77 -5.94
CA THR A 506 -15.80 20.85 -7.00
C THR A 506 -15.01 19.56 -7.07
N ALA A 507 -14.73 19.07 -8.29
CA ALA A 507 -13.85 17.94 -8.48
C ALA A 507 -12.41 18.32 -8.07
N VAL A 508 -11.76 17.41 -7.35
CA VAL A 508 -10.39 17.56 -6.88
C VAL A 508 -9.61 16.29 -7.15
N TYR A 509 -8.29 16.40 -7.12
CA TYR A 509 -7.39 15.26 -7.26
C TYR A 509 -7.35 14.47 -5.95
N HIS A 510 -7.63 13.17 -6.02
CA HIS A 510 -7.48 12.22 -4.91
C HIS A 510 -6.37 11.22 -5.23
N LEU A 511 -5.55 10.92 -4.23
CA LEU A 511 -4.69 9.75 -4.27
C LEU A 511 -5.39 8.62 -3.55
N VAL A 512 -5.52 7.50 -4.24
CA VAL A 512 -6.31 6.36 -3.83
C VAL A 512 -5.37 5.16 -3.83
N PRO A 513 -4.72 4.86 -2.70
CA PRO A 513 -3.93 3.64 -2.55
C PRO A 513 -4.82 2.40 -2.79
N LEU A 514 -4.27 1.35 -3.40
CA LEU A 514 -5.00 0.08 -3.54
C LEU A 514 -5.26 -0.59 -2.19
N SER A 515 -4.48 -0.23 -1.17
CA SER A 515 -4.51 -0.79 0.18
C SER A 515 -4.15 0.30 1.17
N GLY A 516 -5.16 1.05 1.60
CA GLY A 516 -5.04 2.21 2.48
C GLY A 516 -6.20 3.18 2.28
N GLN A 517 -6.17 4.31 2.98
CA GLN A 517 -7.20 5.34 2.84
C GLN A 517 -6.94 6.27 1.67
N ALA A 518 -8.02 6.69 1.02
CA ALA A 518 -7.96 7.73 0.01
C ALA A 518 -7.61 9.09 0.65
N GLN A 519 -6.72 9.83 -0.02
CA GLN A 519 -6.26 11.14 0.43
C GLN A 519 -6.59 12.20 -0.60
N THR A 520 -7.33 13.22 -0.18
CA THR A 520 -7.58 14.39 -1.01
C THR A 520 -6.32 15.27 -1.10
N ARG A 521 -6.00 15.75 -2.32
CA ARG A 521 -4.91 16.70 -2.56
C ARG A 521 -5.47 18.10 -2.82
N SER A 522 -4.59 19.11 -2.79
CA SER A 522 -4.98 20.50 -3.02
C SER A 522 -5.66 20.65 -4.38
N ALA A 523 -6.82 21.32 -4.37
CA ALA A 523 -7.65 21.50 -5.54
C ALA A 523 -7.05 22.52 -6.50
N ILE A 524 -7.06 22.20 -7.80
CA ILE A 524 -7.05 23.19 -8.86
C ILE A 524 -8.49 23.36 -9.32
N VAL A 525 -8.98 24.59 -9.32
CA VAL A 525 -10.33 24.91 -9.77
C VAL A 525 -10.45 24.57 -11.25
N ASP A 526 -11.61 24.08 -11.67
CA ASP A 526 -11.92 23.72 -13.07
C ASP A 526 -10.98 22.68 -13.70
N SER A 527 -10.44 21.77 -12.87
CA SER A 527 -9.70 20.60 -13.32
C SER A 527 -10.62 19.69 -14.15
N VAL A 528 -10.19 19.37 -15.38
CA VAL A 528 -10.94 18.48 -16.30
C VAL A 528 -10.19 17.20 -16.62
N ASP A 529 -8.86 17.19 -16.47
CA ASP A 529 -8.06 16.00 -16.70
C ASP A 529 -6.81 15.93 -15.82
N ILE A 530 -6.28 14.71 -15.66
CA ILE A 530 -5.15 14.41 -14.79
C ILE A 530 -4.17 13.46 -15.46
N ALA A 531 -2.88 13.64 -15.17
CA ALA A 531 -1.84 12.67 -15.51
C ALA A 531 -1.00 12.29 -14.29
N GLY A 532 -0.65 11.01 -14.26
CA GLY A 532 0.22 10.36 -13.28
C GLY A 532 0.87 9.14 -13.93
N GLY A 533 1.94 8.64 -13.32
CA GLY A 533 2.72 7.51 -13.85
C GLY A 533 4.16 7.47 -13.36
N LYS A 534 4.57 8.54 -12.65
CA LYS A 534 5.92 8.80 -12.15
C LYS A 534 5.95 9.12 -10.66
N GLY A 535 4.98 8.58 -9.93
CA GLY A 535 4.84 8.77 -8.49
C GLY A 535 4.22 10.11 -8.13
N GLU A 536 4.06 10.33 -6.82
CA GLU A 536 3.33 11.49 -6.29
C GLU A 536 3.99 12.85 -6.56
N THR A 537 5.26 12.86 -6.95
CA THR A 537 6.03 14.09 -7.21
C THR A 537 5.83 14.63 -8.62
N GLU A 538 5.44 13.78 -9.57
CA GLU A 538 5.24 14.14 -10.98
C GLU A 538 3.77 13.91 -11.36
N LEU A 539 2.91 14.74 -10.78
CA LEU A 539 1.47 14.77 -11.10
C LEU A 539 1.17 16.01 -11.93
N TYR A 540 0.22 15.87 -12.86
CA TYR A 540 -0.22 16.98 -13.70
C TYR A 540 -1.73 17.07 -13.74
N VAL A 541 -2.22 18.30 -13.89
CA VAL A 541 -3.64 18.63 -14.00
C VAL A 541 -3.83 19.58 -15.17
N ALA A 542 -4.79 19.29 -16.04
CA ALA A 542 -5.26 20.21 -17.06
C ALA A 542 -6.62 20.82 -16.65
N THR A 543 -6.76 22.13 -16.90
CA THR A 543 -8.00 22.88 -16.60
C THR A 543 -8.86 23.07 -17.84
N SER A 544 -10.12 23.44 -17.65
CA SER A 544 -11.03 23.77 -18.76
C SER A 544 -10.58 24.98 -19.59
N GLU A 545 -9.67 25.82 -19.07
CA GLU A 545 -9.08 26.95 -19.79
C GLU A 545 -7.88 26.55 -20.64
N GLY A 546 -7.48 25.27 -20.63
CA GLY A 546 -6.34 24.76 -21.39
C GLY A 546 -4.99 25.04 -20.74
N GLU A 547 -4.96 25.24 -19.43
CA GLU A 547 -3.73 25.39 -18.66
C GLU A 547 -3.27 24.05 -18.08
N LEU A 548 -1.97 23.79 -18.15
CA LEU A 548 -1.34 22.62 -17.57
C LEU A 548 -0.58 23.02 -16.30
N PHE A 549 -0.85 22.32 -15.21
CA PHE A 549 -0.16 22.50 -13.94
C PHE A 549 0.60 21.24 -13.58
N GLY A 550 1.86 21.39 -13.16
CA GLY A 550 2.66 20.33 -12.57
C GLY A 550 2.73 20.49 -11.05
N ARG A 551 2.77 19.38 -10.32
CA ARG A 551 2.93 19.40 -8.88
C ARG A 551 4.36 19.82 -8.50
N SER A 552 4.47 20.78 -7.59
CA SER A 552 5.72 21.26 -7.01
C SER A 552 5.57 21.27 -5.48
N GLY A 553 6.05 20.19 -4.85
CA GLY A 553 5.83 19.96 -3.42
C GLY A 553 4.35 19.81 -3.04
N SER A 554 3.84 20.76 -2.24
CA SER A 554 2.42 20.84 -1.84
C SER A 554 1.59 21.78 -2.71
N SER A 555 2.21 22.47 -3.67
CA SER A 555 1.57 23.41 -4.58
C SER A 555 1.54 22.90 -6.02
N TRP A 556 0.77 23.61 -6.85
CA TRP A 556 0.68 23.40 -8.28
C TRP A 556 1.28 24.62 -9.00
N GLU A 557 2.16 24.38 -9.96
CA GLU A 557 2.81 25.42 -10.75
C GLU A 557 2.46 25.26 -12.23
N PRO A 558 2.16 26.36 -12.96
CA PRO A 558 1.96 26.29 -14.40
C PRO A 558 3.21 25.74 -15.09
N VAL A 559 3.03 24.79 -16.00
CA VAL A 559 4.10 24.21 -16.83
C VAL A 559 3.78 24.41 -18.31
N GLY A 560 4.80 24.44 -19.17
CA GLY A 560 4.60 24.57 -20.61
C GLY A 560 3.98 25.91 -21.05
N ARG A 561 3.95 26.94 -20.18
CA ARG A 561 3.46 28.28 -20.55
C ARG A 561 4.43 28.94 -21.54
N GLU A 562 3.94 29.17 -22.76
CA GLU A 562 4.39 30.30 -23.58
C GLU A 562 3.43 31.49 -23.38
N PRO A 563 3.92 32.75 -23.36
CA PRO A 563 3.09 33.95 -23.11
C PRO A 563 1.91 34.16 -24.10
N ALA A 564 1.85 33.38 -25.18
CA ALA A 564 0.80 33.39 -26.20
C ALA A 564 0.42 31.96 -26.67
N GLY A 565 0.71 30.94 -25.87
CA GLY A 565 0.56 29.53 -26.26
C GLY A 565 -0.88 29.09 -26.45
N GLU A 566 -1.10 28.17 -27.39
CA GLU A 566 -2.38 27.46 -27.55
C GLU A 566 -2.70 26.59 -26.32
N ALA A 567 -4.00 26.40 -26.08
CA ALA A 567 -4.52 25.55 -25.00
C ALA A 567 -3.94 24.13 -25.05
N VAL A 568 -3.50 23.65 -23.88
CA VAL A 568 -2.98 22.29 -23.68
C VAL A 568 -4.09 21.43 -23.08
N ARG A 569 -4.32 20.25 -23.67
CA ARG A 569 -5.36 19.32 -23.25
C ARG A 569 -4.87 17.87 -23.25
N ASP A 570 -5.63 17.04 -22.55
CA ASP A 570 -5.47 15.59 -22.50
C ASP A 570 -4.03 15.11 -22.16
N PRO A 571 -3.44 15.59 -21.05
CA PRO A 571 -2.12 15.16 -20.63
C PRO A 571 -2.13 13.69 -20.23
N GLY A 572 -1.09 12.93 -20.60
CA GLY A 572 -0.99 11.52 -20.30
C GLY A 572 0.44 11.00 -20.28
N PHE A 573 0.67 10.01 -19.42
CA PHE A 573 1.83 9.13 -19.52
C PHE A 573 1.44 7.83 -20.23
N ALA A 574 2.44 7.02 -20.59
CA ALA A 574 2.18 5.67 -21.05
C ALA A 574 1.41 4.85 -20.01
N GLY A 575 0.49 4.01 -20.51
CA GLY A 575 -0.27 3.04 -19.72
C GLY A 575 0.60 1.96 -19.10
#